data_AF-E9AGV9-F1
#
_entry.id   AF-E9AGV9-F1
#
_cell.length_a   1.000
_cell.length_b   1.000
_cell.length_c   1.000
_cell.angle_alpha   90.00
_cell.angle_beta   90.00
_cell.angle_gamma   90.00
#
_symmetry.space_group_name_H-M   'P 1'
#
loop_
_entity.id
_entity.type
_entity.pdbx_description
1 polymer ?
#
loop_
_entity_poly.entity_id
_entity_poly.type
_entity_poly.pdbx_seq_one_letter_code
_entity_poly.pdbx_strand_id
1 'polypeptide(L)'
;MMGSCLRVSLSSALHALPAPLPLPIPPDLLCPRCPFRDEILAVCVFLFLTHCMCGRVRRALPTSHTTRRLLPLLFLFPRLGTDTRTHGPRSSPVHPLPLQPPSSPLPFPPMPAAAAAASSVEQRLAQLVQRFDVIESGLKHVQQQLRHGAPGGAAAGAASSDASLCRASSTAKAPADLPALQPDPKDPLEVARLRRHCVDSGLHSTEFLWVPSNYYQENLQWRRDALRAPTIRHLCKTVLMENTHCTNKDCADRNNSRYYLVVYQYVDRFNSDMVGRAIQELNPGMGKKKFNFRLADPAEAEKLTGVRSGAVAPFGTAIPIPVIVSIGITKLAPPTFYVGGGHVDCKCRLDAAEFIRVSNAIVAPISVPLTDEELEQIAD
;
A
#
# COMPACT_ATOMS: atom_id res chain seq x y z
N MET A 1 -36.24 40.60 34.52
CA MET A 1 -36.19 40.29 35.97
C MET A 1 -35.18 39.17 36.17
N MET A 2 -34.19 39.40 37.05
CA MET A 2 -33.33 38.44 37.79
C MET A 2 -32.94 37.14 37.05
N GLY A 3 -31.72 36.88 36.59
CA GLY A 3 -30.41 37.13 37.21
C GLY A 3 -29.94 35.88 37.95
N SER A 4 -28.97 35.13 37.40
CA SER A 4 -27.98 34.32 38.13
C SER A 4 -26.97 33.67 37.17
N CYS A 5 -25.74 34.19 37.21
CA CYS A 5 -24.54 33.63 36.61
C CYS A 5 -23.92 32.58 37.56
N LEU A 6 -23.48 31.44 37.02
CA LEU A 6 -22.51 30.56 37.66
C LEU A 6 -21.29 30.44 36.73
N ARG A 7 -20.26 31.22 37.05
CA ARG A 7 -18.89 31.03 36.54
C ARG A 7 -18.14 30.19 37.56
N VAL A 8 -17.74 28.98 37.16
CA VAL A 8 -16.72 28.21 37.88
C VAL A 8 -15.35 28.60 37.32
N SER A 9 -14.57 29.27 38.16
CA SER A 9 -13.16 29.58 37.92
C SER A 9 -12.33 28.47 38.55
N LEU A 10 -11.68 27.66 37.73
CA LEU A 10 -10.67 26.68 38.15
C LEU A 10 -9.29 27.28 37.89
N SER A 11 -8.77 27.96 38.90
CA SER A 11 -7.34 28.24 39.07
C SER A 11 -6.91 27.43 40.29
N SER A 12 -6.02 26.46 40.09
CA SER A 12 -5.09 25.84 41.08
C SER A 12 -4.84 24.36 40.74
N ALA A 13 -3.86 24.10 39.86
CA ALA A 13 -3.11 22.83 39.80
C ALA A 13 -1.95 22.96 38.79
N LEU A 14 -1.03 23.88 39.06
CA LEU A 14 0.26 23.99 38.36
C LEU A 14 1.35 23.75 39.40
N HIS A 15 1.62 22.49 39.74
CA HIS A 15 2.87 22.08 40.37
C HIS A 15 3.11 20.59 40.14
N ALA A 16 4.38 20.28 39.83
CA ALA A 16 5.05 18.97 39.87
C ALA A 16 4.85 18.01 38.68
N LEU A 17 5.62 18.22 37.61
CA LEU A 17 6.24 17.12 36.85
C LEU A 17 7.69 17.50 36.51
N PRO A 18 8.69 16.63 36.78
CA PRO A 18 10.10 16.93 36.56
C PRO A 18 10.46 16.83 35.07
N ALA A 19 11.29 17.75 34.61
CA ALA A 19 11.90 17.72 33.29
C ALA A 19 12.76 16.45 33.10
N PRO A 20 12.81 15.85 31.90
CA PRO A 20 13.68 14.72 31.64
C PRO A 20 15.14 15.21 31.61
N LEU A 21 15.95 14.70 32.52
CA LEU A 21 17.42 14.84 32.51
C LEU A 21 18.00 14.13 31.28
N PRO A 22 18.99 14.73 30.58
CA PRO A 22 19.71 14.03 29.53
C PRO A 22 20.70 13.06 30.19
N LEU A 23 20.56 11.76 29.93
CA LEU A 23 21.56 10.77 30.30
C LEU A 23 22.77 10.90 29.35
N PRO A 24 24.01 10.97 29.88
CA PRO A 24 25.20 11.02 29.05
C PRO A 24 25.44 9.62 28.46
N ILE A 25 25.58 9.55 27.13
CA ILE A 25 26.02 8.33 26.44
C ILE A 25 27.51 8.13 26.78
N PRO A 26 27.91 6.98 27.34
CA PRO A 26 29.32 6.71 27.63
C PRO A 26 30.13 6.63 26.32
N PRO A 27 31.35 7.20 26.27
CA PRO A 27 32.19 7.24 25.07
C PRO A 27 32.71 5.87 24.59
N ASP A 28 32.35 4.77 25.26
CA ASP A 28 32.93 3.44 25.06
C ASP A 28 32.12 2.52 24.12
N LEU A 29 31.07 3.03 23.47
CA LEU A 29 30.25 2.26 22.52
C LEU A 29 30.51 2.60 21.05
N LEU A 30 31.51 3.43 20.74
CA LEU A 30 31.85 3.77 19.36
C LEU A 30 33.10 3.01 18.89
N CYS A 31 32.89 2.14 17.90
CA CYS A 31 33.94 1.44 17.18
C CYS A 31 35.03 2.42 16.67
N PRO A 32 36.32 2.21 16.98
CA PRO A 32 37.42 3.13 16.63
C PRO A 32 37.78 3.14 15.13
N ARG A 33 36.91 2.63 14.24
CA ARG A 33 37.17 2.50 12.79
C ARG A 33 36.12 3.14 11.87
N CYS A 34 35.15 3.90 12.40
CA CYS A 34 34.13 4.53 11.56
C CYS A 34 34.57 5.92 11.03
N PRO A 35 34.65 6.12 9.70
CA PRO A 35 35.11 7.38 9.07
C PRO A 35 34.07 8.52 9.08
N PHE A 36 32.99 8.42 9.86
CA PHE A 36 31.84 9.36 9.85
C PHE A 36 31.59 10.05 11.21
N ARG A 37 32.59 10.08 12.09
CA ARG A 37 32.44 10.56 13.47
C ARG A 37 32.13 12.06 13.57
N ASP A 38 32.53 12.84 12.57
CA ASP A 38 32.36 14.31 12.57
C ASP A 38 31.04 14.77 11.93
N GLU A 39 30.43 13.99 11.03
CA GLU A 39 29.13 14.34 10.43
C GLU A 39 27.94 14.06 11.36
N ILE A 40 28.03 13.02 12.20
CA ILE A 40 26.95 12.63 13.13
C ILE A 40 26.81 13.63 14.29
N LEU A 41 27.93 14.26 14.71
CA LEU A 41 27.89 15.29 15.76
C LEU A 41 27.30 16.62 15.24
N ALA A 42 27.55 16.96 13.97
CA ALA A 42 27.06 18.19 13.36
C ALA A 42 25.52 18.17 13.17
N VAL A 43 24.94 17.03 12.81
CA VAL A 43 23.47 16.89 12.64
C VAL A 43 22.74 16.95 13.98
N CYS A 44 23.32 16.41 15.05
CA CYS A 44 22.75 16.47 16.40
C CYS A 44 22.74 17.88 17.00
N VAL A 45 23.74 18.71 16.67
CA VAL A 45 23.81 20.12 17.13
C VAL A 45 22.87 21.03 16.31
N PHE A 46 22.69 20.77 15.01
CA PHE A 46 21.84 21.59 14.14
C PHE A 46 20.34 21.43 14.45
N LEU A 47 19.90 20.21 14.76
CA LEU A 47 18.49 19.94 15.12
C LEU A 47 18.11 20.54 16.50
N PHE A 48 19.07 20.65 17.41
CA PHE A 48 18.86 21.24 18.74
C PHE A 48 18.72 22.77 18.71
N LEU A 49 19.41 23.44 17.77
CA LEU A 49 19.35 24.89 17.62
C LEU A 49 18.09 25.37 16.87
N THR A 50 17.56 24.57 15.94
CA THR A 50 16.34 24.93 15.21
C THR A 50 15.06 24.78 16.04
N HIS A 51 15.06 23.94 17.08
CA HIS A 51 13.87 23.70 17.90
C HIS A 51 13.72 24.67 19.10
N CYS A 52 14.74 25.50 19.38
CA CYS A 52 14.76 26.39 20.54
C CYS A 52 14.34 27.85 20.23
N MET A 53 14.02 28.18 18.97
CA MET A 53 13.76 29.57 18.53
C MET A 53 12.30 29.89 18.15
N CYS A 54 11.33 28.98 18.32
CA CYS A 54 9.92 29.23 17.95
C CYS A 54 9.02 29.80 19.07
N GLY A 55 9.59 30.35 20.14
CA GLY A 55 8.84 30.76 21.33
C GLY A 55 8.93 32.25 21.68
N ARG A 56 8.41 33.17 20.85
CA ARG A 56 7.80 34.46 21.26
C ARG A 56 7.49 35.36 20.05
N VAL A 57 6.46 36.19 20.25
CA VAL A 57 6.03 37.36 19.46
C VAL A 57 4.82 37.14 18.53
N ARG A 58 3.63 37.44 19.07
CA ARG A 58 2.41 37.86 18.35
C ARG A 58 2.11 39.33 18.70
N ARG A 59 1.55 40.06 17.71
CA ARG A 59 0.85 41.37 17.66
C ARG A 59 1.54 42.28 16.62
N ALA A 60 0.91 42.98 15.67
CA ALA A 60 -0.44 43.11 15.16
C ALA A 60 -0.38 43.79 13.75
N LEU A 61 -1.49 43.71 13.00
CA LEU A 61 -1.86 44.15 11.63
C LEU A 61 -1.61 45.66 11.23
N PRO A 62 -2.00 46.17 10.01
CA PRO A 62 -1.66 45.75 8.63
C PRO A 62 -1.54 46.94 7.59
N THR A 63 -1.32 46.59 6.31
CA THR A 63 -1.63 47.32 5.04
C THR A 63 -1.15 48.76 4.79
N SER A 64 -0.29 48.99 3.80
CA SER A 64 -0.70 49.27 2.40
C SER A 64 0.45 49.85 1.52
N HIS A 65 0.36 49.54 0.22
CA HIS A 65 0.78 50.34 -0.94
C HIS A 65 2.26 50.47 -1.40
N THR A 66 2.51 49.83 -2.56
CA THR A 66 3.03 50.46 -3.81
C THR A 66 4.48 50.16 -4.25
N THR A 67 4.58 49.15 -5.14
CA THR A 67 5.26 49.14 -6.47
C THR A 67 6.62 49.81 -6.69
N ARG A 68 7.63 49.01 -7.09
CA ARG A 68 8.42 49.11 -8.35
C ARG A 68 9.47 47.99 -8.42
N ARG A 69 9.31 47.03 -9.34
CA ARG A 69 10.09 46.83 -10.59
C ARG A 69 11.61 46.67 -10.39
N LEU A 70 12.13 45.45 -10.66
CA LEU A 70 13.07 45.18 -11.76
C LEU A 70 13.26 43.66 -11.99
N LEU A 71 13.41 43.32 -13.26
CA LEU A 71 13.24 42.04 -13.98
C LEU A 71 14.61 41.30 -14.15
N PRO A 72 14.71 40.15 -14.87
CA PRO A 72 15.57 39.01 -14.53
C PRO A 72 16.72 38.82 -15.54
N LEU A 73 17.59 37.82 -15.35
CA LEU A 73 18.48 37.37 -16.42
C LEU A 73 18.43 35.83 -16.59
N LEU A 74 18.11 35.45 -17.82
CA LEU A 74 18.08 34.12 -18.40
C LEU A 74 19.48 33.63 -18.81
N PHE A 75 19.64 32.31 -18.76
CA PHE A 75 20.32 31.40 -19.72
C PHE A 75 21.70 31.75 -20.29
N LEU A 76 22.64 30.79 -20.18
CA LEU A 76 23.49 30.38 -21.30
C LEU A 76 24.03 28.95 -21.12
N PHE A 77 23.69 28.06 -22.07
CA PHE A 77 24.45 26.84 -22.39
C PHE A 77 25.45 27.15 -23.52
N PRO A 78 26.51 26.35 -23.68
CA PRO A 78 26.96 26.03 -25.04
C PRO A 78 27.18 24.52 -25.27
N ARG A 79 26.79 24.07 -26.48
CA ARG A 79 27.16 22.81 -27.14
C ARG A 79 28.48 22.99 -27.91
N LEU A 80 29.34 21.97 -27.88
CA LEU A 80 30.33 21.54 -28.91
C LEU A 80 30.57 20.03 -28.63
N GLY A 81 30.58 19.05 -29.53
CA GLY A 81 30.58 19.01 -31.00
C GLY A 81 31.96 18.55 -31.51
N THR A 82 32.18 17.25 -31.74
CA THR A 82 33.05 16.69 -32.80
C THR A 82 32.92 15.16 -32.97
N ASP A 83 32.69 14.76 -34.21
CA ASP A 83 32.78 13.42 -34.82
C ASP A 83 34.21 12.86 -34.82
N THR A 84 34.37 11.53 -34.75
CA THR A 84 35.36 10.80 -35.55
C THR A 84 34.96 9.32 -35.72
N ARG A 85 34.81 8.91 -36.98
CA ARG A 85 34.73 7.53 -37.47
C ARG A 85 36.12 6.89 -37.51
N THR A 86 36.23 5.62 -37.15
CA THR A 86 37.29 4.71 -37.66
C THR A 86 36.76 3.28 -37.84
N HIS A 87 37.21 2.65 -38.91
CA HIS A 87 36.75 1.40 -39.54
C HIS A 87 37.63 0.18 -39.18
N GLY A 88 36.99 -0.99 -38.99
CA GLY A 88 37.42 -2.36 -39.38
C GLY A 88 38.59 -3.03 -38.61
N PRO A 89 38.93 -4.32 -38.88
CA PRO A 89 38.27 -5.41 -39.66
C PRO A 89 38.10 -6.75 -38.85
N ARG A 90 37.14 -7.64 -39.11
CA ARG A 90 37.05 -8.80 -40.06
C ARG A 90 37.96 -10.03 -39.77
N SER A 91 37.35 -11.16 -39.38
CA SER A 91 37.72 -12.60 -39.61
C SER A 91 37.09 -13.47 -38.50
N SER A 92 36.49 -14.66 -38.63
CA SER A 92 36.30 -15.66 -39.70
C SER A 92 35.22 -16.68 -39.22
N PRO A 93 34.69 -17.56 -40.10
CA PRO A 93 33.42 -18.28 -39.91
C PRO A 93 33.59 -19.72 -39.39
N VAL A 94 32.51 -20.31 -38.84
CA VAL A 94 32.38 -21.76 -38.62
C VAL A 94 31.06 -22.26 -39.22
N HIS A 95 31.19 -23.34 -39.98
CA HIS A 95 30.21 -24.01 -40.84
C HIS A 95 29.00 -24.64 -40.11
N PRO A 96 27.90 -24.91 -40.84
CA PRO A 96 26.65 -25.42 -40.30
C PRO A 96 26.58 -26.96 -40.26
N LEU A 97 25.86 -27.50 -39.27
CA LEU A 97 25.43 -28.90 -39.24
C LEU A 97 23.97 -29.01 -39.72
N PRO A 98 23.65 -29.95 -40.63
CA PRO A 98 22.29 -30.22 -41.07
C PRO A 98 21.63 -31.23 -40.10
N LEU A 99 20.47 -30.88 -39.54
CA LEU A 99 19.61 -31.84 -38.85
C LEU A 99 18.39 -32.13 -39.73
N GLN A 100 18.28 -33.41 -40.09
CA GLN A 100 17.22 -34.02 -40.88
C GLN A 100 15.84 -33.81 -40.26
N PRO A 101 14.77 -33.77 -41.07
CA PRO A 101 13.41 -33.81 -40.55
C PRO A 101 13.05 -35.26 -40.20
N PRO A 102 12.56 -35.56 -38.98
CA PRO A 102 11.82 -36.79 -38.75
C PRO A 102 10.34 -36.56 -39.11
N SER A 103 9.98 -37.15 -40.25
CA SER A 103 8.82 -38.03 -40.42
C SER A 103 7.61 -37.90 -39.48
N SER A 104 6.46 -37.70 -40.13
CA SER A 104 5.12 -38.18 -39.76
C SER A 104 4.37 -37.38 -38.69
N PRO A 105 3.37 -36.55 -39.09
CA PRO A 105 2.33 -36.13 -38.17
C PRO A 105 1.46 -37.36 -37.88
N LEU A 106 1.41 -37.77 -36.62
CA LEU A 106 0.34 -38.64 -36.13
C LEU A 106 -1.00 -37.89 -36.32
N PRO A 107 -2.06 -38.58 -36.76
CA PRO A 107 -3.37 -37.98 -36.85
C PRO A 107 -3.83 -37.68 -35.43
N PHE A 108 -3.82 -36.39 -35.04
CA PHE A 108 -4.52 -35.96 -33.85
C PHE A 108 -6.01 -36.30 -34.03
N PRO A 109 -6.67 -36.86 -33.02
CA PRO A 109 -8.11 -37.01 -33.06
C PRO A 109 -8.74 -35.64 -33.30
N PRO A 110 -9.85 -35.56 -34.04
CA PRO A 110 -10.58 -34.32 -34.14
C PRO A 110 -10.91 -33.86 -32.73
N MET A 111 -10.38 -32.70 -32.34
CA MET A 111 -10.91 -31.99 -31.19
C MET A 111 -12.41 -31.82 -31.41
N PRO A 112 -13.22 -31.91 -30.35
CA PRO A 112 -14.63 -31.60 -30.43
C PRO A 112 -14.78 -30.16 -30.93
N ALA A 113 -15.06 -30.03 -32.22
CA ALA A 113 -15.56 -28.80 -32.80
C ALA A 113 -16.94 -28.53 -32.20
N ALA A 114 -17.11 -27.29 -31.75
CA ALA A 114 -18.40 -26.64 -31.55
C ALA A 114 -19.34 -27.26 -30.49
N ALA A 115 -19.34 -26.68 -29.29
CA ALA A 115 -20.58 -26.24 -28.61
C ALA A 115 -20.30 -25.60 -27.23
N ALA A 116 -19.30 -24.72 -27.09
CA ALA A 116 -19.34 -23.72 -26.01
C ALA A 116 -19.99 -22.48 -26.62
N ALA A 117 -21.32 -22.55 -26.72
CA ALA A 117 -22.18 -21.58 -27.36
C ALA A 117 -21.82 -20.16 -26.92
N ALA A 118 -21.67 -19.26 -27.89
CA ALA A 118 -21.83 -17.84 -27.66
C ALA A 118 -23.22 -17.66 -27.06
N SER A 119 -23.29 -17.64 -25.72
CA SER A 119 -24.56 -17.53 -25.04
C SER A 119 -25.16 -16.20 -25.48
N SER A 120 -26.42 -16.25 -25.91
CA SER A 120 -27.10 -15.05 -26.35
C SER A 120 -27.06 -14.04 -25.21
N VAL A 121 -27.09 -12.75 -25.53
CA VAL A 121 -27.16 -11.69 -24.52
C VAL A 121 -28.34 -11.97 -23.57
N GLU A 122 -29.43 -12.55 -24.07
CA GLU A 122 -30.60 -12.98 -23.29
C GLU A 122 -30.26 -14.09 -22.30
N GLN A 123 -29.49 -15.11 -22.68
CA GLN A 123 -29.05 -16.17 -21.75
C GLN A 123 -28.15 -15.61 -20.64
N ARG A 124 -27.25 -14.67 -20.97
CA ARG A 124 -26.41 -14.00 -19.97
C ARG A 124 -27.24 -13.13 -19.04
N LEU A 125 -28.24 -12.42 -19.56
CA LEU A 125 -29.17 -11.62 -18.76
C LEU A 125 -30.01 -12.51 -17.84
N ALA A 126 -30.53 -13.64 -18.34
CA ALA A 126 -31.28 -14.60 -17.54
C ALA A 126 -30.43 -15.20 -16.39
N GLN A 127 -29.18 -15.56 -16.68
CA GLN A 127 -28.23 -16.01 -15.64
C GLN A 127 -27.93 -14.92 -14.61
N LEU A 128 -27.83 -13.65 -15.05
CA LEU A 128 -27.61 -12.52 -14.15
C LEU A 128 -28.81 -12.32 -13.22
N VAL A 129 -30.03 -12.34 -13.75
CA VAL A 129 -31.29 -12.24 -12.98
C VAL A 129 -31.37 -13.36 -11.94
N GLN A 130 -31.12 -14.62 -12.33
CA GLN A 130 -31.12 -15.75 -11.40
C GLN A 130 -30.11 -15.59 -10.26
N ARG A 131 -28.93 -15.01 -10.54
CA ARG A 131 -27.93 -14.72 -9.49
C ARG A 131 -28.40 -13.62 -8.54
N PHE A 132 -29.07 -12.58 -9.04
CA PHE A 132 -29.65 -11.54 -8.19
C PHE A 132 -30.74 -12.10 -7.28
N ASP A 133 -31.62 -12.97 -7.78
CA ASP A 133 -32.68 -13.60 -6.98
C ASP A 133 -32.13 -14.43 -5.81
N VAL A 134 -31.03 -15.17 -6.05
CA VAL A 134 -30.33 -15.94 -5.00
C VAL A 134 -29.72 -15.02 -3.95
N ILE A 135 -29.10 -13.91 -4.37
CA ILE A 135 -28.52 -12.93 -3.44
C ILE A 135 -29.61 -12.26 -2.60
N GLU A 136 -30.70 -11.81 -3.22
CA GLU A 136 -31.83 -11.20 -2.50
C GLU A 136 -32.47 -12.16 -1.49
N SER A 137 -32.63 -13.43 -1.86
CA SER A 137 -33.14 -14.48 -0.96
C SER A 137 -32.19 -14.73 0.22
N GLY A 138 -30.87 -14.76 -0.04
CA GLY A 138 -29.84 -14.86 1.00
C GLY A 138 -29.86 -13.68 1.97
N LEU A 139 -30.02 -12.45 1.46
CA LEU A 139 -30.13 -11.25 2.29
C LEU A 139 -31.38 -11.26 3.18
N LYS A 140 -32.53 -11.71 2.66
CA LYS A 140 -33.76 -11.88 3.46
C LYS A 140 -33.58 -12.91 4.57
N HIS A 141 -32.89 -14.02 4.29
CA HIS A 141 -32.60 -15.04 5.31
C HIS A 141 -31.70 -14.50 6.42
N VAL A 142 -30.62 -13.79 6.08
CA VAL A 142 -29.74 -13.14 7.07
C VAL A 142 -30.50 -12.10 7.90
N GLN A 143 -31.36 -11.29 7.28
CA GLN A 143 -32.21 -10.33 8.00
C GLN A 143 -33.18 -11.02 8.96
N GLN A 144 -33.74 -12.18 8.58
CA GLN A 144 -34.63 -12.97 9.44
C GLN A 144 -33.87 -13.61 10.60
N GLN A 145 -32.66 -14.12 10.38
CA GLN A 145 -31.77 -14.63 11.43
C GLN A 145 -31.41 -13.53 12.44
N LEU A 146 -31.08 -12.32 11.97
CA LEU A 146 -30.79 -11.16 12.83
C LEU A 146 -32.00 -10.72 13.68
N ARG A 147 -33.23 -10.92 13.17
CA ARG A 147 -34.46 -10.62 13.92
C ARG A 147 -34.79 -11.68 14.98
N HIS A 148 -34.52 -12.96 14.71
CA HIS A 148 -34.83 -14.06 15.64
C HIS A 148 -33.72 -14.32 16.67
N GLY A 149 -32.54 -13.73 16.50
CA GLY A 149 -31.39 -13.90 17.41
C GLY A 149 -31.42 -13.07 18.70
N ALA A 150 -32.55 -12.46 19.09
CA ALA A 150 -32.68 -11.74 20.36
C ALA A 150 -33.38 -12.62 21.43
N PRO A 151 -32.67 -13.11 22.46
CA PRO A 151 -33.29 -13.82 23.57
C PRO A 151 -33.96 -12.82 24.52
N GLY A 152 -35.20 -13.13 24.90
CA GLY A 152 -36.02 -12.29 25.77
C GLY A 152 -35.47 -12.09 27.18
N GLY A 153 -35.60 -10.86 27.66
CA GLY A 153 -35.53 -10.47 29.07
C GLY A 153 -36.64 -9.47 29.34
N ALA A 154 -37.63 -9.89 30.12
CA ALA A 154 -38.77 -9.09 30.55
C ALA A 154 -38.37 -8.10 31.66
N ALA A 155 -38.85 -6.85 31.56
CA ALA A 155 -39.55 -6.10 32.62
C ALA A 155 -39.54 -4.58 32.36
N ALA A 156 -40.75 -4.05 32.14
CA ALA A 156 -41.30 -2.75 32.55
C ALA A 156 -40.40 -1.52 32.74
N GLY A 157 -40.75 -0.43 32.04
CA GLY A 157 -40.60 0.93 32.59
C GLY A 157 -40.09 2.02 31.65
N ALA A 158 -41.04 2.73 31.02
CA ALA A 158 -41.04 4.18 30.75
C ALA A 158 -39.85 4.89 30.06
N ALA A 159 -40.16 5.33 28.82
CA ALA A 159 -40.06 6.70 28.30
C ALA A 159 -38.70 7.38 28.00
N SER A 160 -38.70 8.07 26.84
CA SER A 160 -37.73 9.03 26.28
C SER A 160 -36.54 8.36 25.56
N SER A 161 -36.57 8.26 24.24
CA SER A 161 -36.31 9.29 23.20
C SER A 161 -34.83 9.38 22.80
N ASP A 162 -34.62 9.11 21.52
CA ASP A 162 -33.49 9.45 20.66
C ASP A 162 -32.18 8.63 20.68
N ALA A 163 -31.87 8.16 19.46
CA ALA A 163 -30.54 7.95 18.89
C ALA A 163 -29.62 6.90 19.53
N SER A 164 -29.88 5.62 19.26
CA SER A 164 -28.82 4.59 19.36
C SER A 164 -29.08 3.41 18.42
N LEU A 165 -28.67 3.56 17.17
CA LEU A 165 -28.63 2.48 16.17
C LEU A 165 -27.32 2.57 15.39
N CYS A 166 -26.18 2.38 16.06
CA CYS A 166 -24.87 2.13 15.44
C CYS A 166 -23.93 1.51 16.50
N ARG A 167 -24.22 0.30 17.00
CA ARG A 167 -23.26 -0.48 17.77
C ARG A 167 -23.17 -1.89 17.19
N ALA A 168 -22.59 -1.98 16.00
CA ALA A 168 -22.00 -3.23 15.55
C ALA A 168 -20.80 -3.50 16.47
N SER A 169 -20.95 -4.52 17.31
CA SER A 169 -19.94 -4.97 18.27
C SER A 169 -18.70 -5.48 17.51
N SER A 170 -17.75 -4.61 17.21
CA SER A 170 -16.36 -5.02 17.12
C SER A 170 -15.86 -5.14 18.55
N THR A 171 -15.80 -6.35 19.08
CA THR A 171 -14.97 -6.63 20.25
C THR A 171 -13.53 -6.35 19.84
N ALA A 172 -13.08 -5.11 20.01
CA ALA A 172 -11.68 -4.75 19.85
C ALA A 172 -10.90 -5.63 20.82
N LYS A 173 -10.18 -6.62 20.29
CA LYS A 173 -9.29 -7.46 21.08
C LYS A 173 -8.31 -6.55 21.80
N ALA A 174 -8.06 -6.81 23.08
CA ALA A 174 -7.03 -6.05 23.77
C ALA A 174 -5.69 -6.30 23.05
N PRO A 175 -4.78 -5.32 22.98
CA PRO A 175 -3.49 -5.52 22.30
C PRO A 175 -2.71 -6.74 22.81
N ALA A 176 -2.89 -7.12 24.08
CA ALA A 176 -2.27 -8.31 24.67
C ALA A 176 -2.78 -9.65 24.08
N ASP A 177 -3.99 -9.66 23.50
CA ASP A 177 -4.63 -10.85 22.92
C ASP A 177 -4.22 -11.10 21.45
N LEU A 178 -3.23 -10.36 20.95
CA LEU A 178 -2.73 -10.42 19.58
C LEU A 178 -1.29 -10.96 19.57
N PRO A 179 -1.08 -12.26 19.84
CA PRO A 179 0.27 -12.85 19.95
C PRO A 179 1.09 -12.68 18.67
N ALA A 180 0.45 -12.78 17.51
CA ALA A 180 1.10 -12.62 16.20
C ALA A 180 1.64 -11.21 15.94
N LEU A 181 1.22 -10.20 16.72
CA LEU A 181 1.60 -8.79 16.58
C LEU A 181 2.45 -8.26 17.74
N GLN A 182 2.76 -9.09 18.74
CA GLN A 182 3.63 -8.64 19.82
C GLN A 182 5.01 -8.28 19.27
N PRO A 183 5.66 -7.23 19.81
CA PRO A 183 7.03 -6.89 19.44
C PRO A 183 7.98 -8.08 19.69
N ASP A 184 8.80 -8.44 18.70
CA ASP A 184 9.91 -9.37 18.87
C ASP A 184 11.22 -8.56 19.02
N PRO A 185 12.02 -8.75 20.08
CA PRO A 185 13.33 -8.08 20.23
C PRO A 185 14.30 -8.30 19.07
N LYS A 186 14.11 -9.34 18.24
CA LYS A 186 14.93 -9.64 17.07
C LYS A 186 14.48 -8.92 15.81
N ASP A 187 13.31 -8.28 15.83
CA ASP A 187 12.80 -7.58 14.68
C ASP A 187 13.68 -6.36 14.36
N PRO A 188 14.09 -6.18 13.10
CA PRO A 188 14.59 -4.89 12.62
C PRO A 188 13.57 -3.78 12.88
N LEU A 189 14.07 -2.55 12.96
CA LEU A 189 13.27 -1.37 13.31
C LEU A 189 12.04 -1.21 12.40
N GLU A 190 12.19 -1.51 11.11
CA GLU A 190 11.14 -1.42 10.10
C GLU A 190 10.01 -2.42 10.37
N VAL A 191 10.36 -3.67 10.72
CA VAL A 191 9.38 -4.73 11.05
C VAL A 191 8.65 -4.38 12.34
N ALA A 192 9.37 -3.93 13.37
CA ALA A 192 8.78 -3.51 14.64
C ALA A 192 7.79 -2.34 14.47
N ARG A 193 8.11 -1.37 13.61
CA ARG A 193 7.20 -0.26 13.25
C ARG A 193 5.93 -0.76 12.58
N LEU A 194 6.03 -1.72 11.66
CA LEU A 194 4.87 -2.31 11.00
C LEU A 194 3.98 -3.09 11.96
N ARG A 195 4.54 -3.88 12.88
CA ARG A 195 3.76 -4.56 13.92
C ARG A 195 2.99 -3.57 14.78
N ARG A 196 3.67 -2.50 15.22
CA ARG A 196 3.04 -1.43 15.99
C ARG A 196 1.90 -0.77 15.21
N HIS A 197 2.13 -0.47 13.93
CA HIS A 197 1.10 0.07 13.06
C HIS A 197 -0.12 -0.86 12.95
N CYS A 198 0.07 -2.18 12.87
CA CYS A 198 -1.04 -3.13 12.82
C CYS A 198 -1.91 -3.08 14.07
N VAL A 199 -1.28 -3.01 15.25
CA VAL A 199 -1.99 -2.87 16.54
C VAL A 199 -2.77 -1.56 16.57
N ASP A 200 -2.12 -0.44 16.25
CA ASP A 200 -2.69 0.90 16.35
C ASP A 200 -3.79 1.17 15.32
N SER A 201 -3.72 0.55 14.13
CA SER A 201 -4.69 0.75 13.04
C SER A 201 -5.88 -0.22 13.05
N GLY A 202 -5.80 -1.32 13.82
CA GLY A 202 -6.84 -2.35 13.80
C GLY A 202 -6.61 -3.46 12.78
N LEU A 203 -5.41 -3.58 12.21
CA LEU A 203 -5.03 -4.64 11.26
C LEU A 203 -4.60 -5.93 12.00
N HIS A 204 -5.50 -6.42 12.85
CA HIS A 204 -5.23 -7.41 13.88
C HIS A 204 -5.05 -8.84 13.37
N SER A 205 -5.46 -9.13 12.14
CA SER A 205 -5.29 -10.44 11.49
C SER A 205 -3.92 -10.65 10.84
N THR A 206 -3.06 -9.62 10.85
CA THR A 206 -1.75 -9.66 10.19
C THR A 206 -0.81 -10.66 10.87
N GLU A 207 -0.13 -11.46 10.06
CA GLU A 207 0.95 -12.33 10.51
C GLU A 207 2.25 -12.00 9.78
N PHE A 208 3.33 -11.86 10.53
CA PHE A 208 4.68 -11.65 10.01
C PHE A 208 5.42 -12.98 9.93
N LEU A 209 5.95 -13.29 8.76
CA LEU A 209 6.55 -14.57 8.40
C LEU A 209 7.98 -14.33 7.92
N TRP A 210 8.94 -14.89 8.66
CA TRP A 210 10.34 -14.90 8.24
C TRP A 210 10.58 -15.99 7.21
N VAL A 211 11.23 -15.63 6.10
CA VAL A 211 11.57 -16.53 5.00
C VAL A 211 13.09 -16.65 4.85
N PRO A 212 13.61 -17.73 4.24
CA PRO A 212 15.03 -17.86 3.97
C PRO A 212 15.57 -16.72 3.09
N SER A 213 16.87 -16.39 3.24
CA SER A 213 17.49 -15.27 2.53
C SER A 213 17.59 -15.44 1.01
N ASN A 214 17.45 -16.67 0.51
CA ASN A 214 17.35 -16.98 -0.92
C ASN A 214 15.93 -16.80 -1.49
N TYR A 215 14.97 -16.25 -0.72
CA TYR A 215 13.56 -16.18 -1.12
C TYR A 215 13.32 -15.55 -2.50
N TYR A 216 14.10 -14.52 -2.87
CA TYR A 216 13.94 -13.83 -4.17
C TYR A 216 14.73 -14.48 -5.31
N GLN A 217 15.58 -15.46 -5.02
CA GLN A 217 16.34 -16.25 -5.99
C GLN A 217 15.57 -17.50 -6.42
N GLU A 218 14.62 -17.94 -5.59
CA GLU A 218 13.75 -19.07 -5.88
C GLU A 218 12.52 -18.66 -6.69
N ASN A 219 11.89 -19.62 -7.36
CA ASN A 219 10.70 -19.40 -8.17
C ASN A 219 9.40 -19.23 -7.35
N LEU A 220 8.28 -18.91 -7.99
CA LEU A 220 7.03 -18.61 -7.30
C LEU A 220 6.43 -19.80 -6.54
N GLN A 221 6.59 -21.02 -7.06
CA GLN A 221 6.11 -22.26 -6.45
C GLN A 221 6.84 -22.51 -5.14
N TRP A 222 8.17 -22.37 -5.15
CA TRP A 222 8.97 -22.49 -3.94
C TRP A 222 8.60 -21.40 -2.92
N ARG A 223 8.43 -20.16 -3.35
CA ARG A 223 8.02 -19.05 -2.47
C ARG A 223 6.66 -19.29 -1.83
N ARG A 224 5.70 -19.85 -2.59
CA ARG A 224 4.41 -20.29 -2.06
C ARG A 224 4.63 -21.30 -0.94
N ASP A 225 5.48 -22.30 -1.14
CA ASP A 225 5.72 -23.35 -0.14
C ASP A 225 6.41 -22.81 1.10
N ALA A 226 7.41 -21.94 0.93
CA ALA A 226 8.10 -21.27 2.03
C ALA A 226 7.14 -20.47 2.94
N LEU A 227 6.10 -19.87 2.35
CA LEU A 227 5.06 -19.14 3.07
C LEU A 227 3.85 -19.98 3.49
N ARG A 228 3.80 -21.25 3.05
CA ARG A 228 2.60 -22.10 3.15
C ARG A 228 1.36 -21.41 2.57
N ALA A 229 1.55 -20.63 1.50
CA ALA A 229 0.47 -19.94 0.82
C ALA A 229 -0.40 -20.97 0.04
N PRO A 230 -1.73 -20.78 -0.05
CA PRO A 230 -2.60 -21.75 -0.72
C PRO A 230 -2.26 -21.96 -2.20
N THR A 231 -1.92 -20.88 -2.91
CA THR A 231 -1.48 -20.93 -4.32
C THR A 231 -0.54 -19.76 -4.61
N ILE A 232 0.20 -19.82 -5.73
CA ILE A 232 1.02 -18.68 -6.20
C ILE A 232 0.18 -17.41 -6.45
N ARG A 233 -1.13 -17.55 -6.66
CA ARG A 233 -2.05 -16.41 -6.81
C ARG A 233 -2.16 -15.58 -5.53
N HIS A 234 -1.85 -16.13 -4.37
CA HIS A 234 -1.90 -15.41 -3.09
C HIS A 234 -0.65 -14.55 -2.88
N LEU A 235 0.41 -14.76 -3.67
CA LEU A 235 1.63 -13.96 -3.61
C LEU A 235 1.41 -12.65 -4.34
N CYS A 236 1.58 -11.53 -3.64
CA CYS A 236 1.39 -10.19 -4.15
C CYS A 236 2.66 -9.35 -4.02
N LYS A 237 2.73 -8.29 -4.80
CA LYS A 237 3.75 -7.24 -4.66
C LYS A 237 3.08 -5.89 -4.51
N THR A 238 3.77 -5.03 -3.77
CA THR A 238 3.41 -3.62 -3.61
C THR A 238 4.41 -2.80 -4.39
N VAL A 239 3.93 -1.91 -5.25
CA VAL A 239 4.76 -0.94 -5.98
C VAL A 239 4.29 0.48 -5.68
N LEU A 240 5.20 1.44 -5.69
CA LEU A 240 4.85 2.85 -5.59
C LEU A 240 4.68 3.44 -6.99
N MET A 241 3.50 3.96 -7.26
CA MET A 241 3.17 4.67 -8.49
C MET A 241 3.13 6.17 -8.24
N GLU A 242 3.65 6.95 -9.18
CA GLU A 242 3.58 8.40 -9.21
C GLU A 242 2.67 8.86 -10.36
N ASN A 243 1.67 9.69 -10.04
CA ASN A 243 0.99 10.51 -11.03
C ASN A 243 1.79 11.78 -11.31
N THR A 244 2.62 11.73 -12.34
CA THR A 244 3.51 12.83 -12.74
C THR A 244 2.77 14.10 -13.19
N HIS A 245 1.47 14.01 -13.49
CA HIS A 245 0.63 15.14 -13.89
C HIS A 245 -0.35 15.59 -12.78
N CYS A 246 -0.20 15.04 -11.58
CA CYS A 246 -1.04 15.40 -10.44
C CYS A 246 -0.85 16.88 -10.08
N THR A 247 -1.95 17.55 -9.74
CA THR A 247 -1.91 18.93 -9.24
C THR A 247 -1.53 18.98 -7.76
N ASN A 248 -1.83 17.93 -7.01
CA ASN A 248 -1.45 17.79 -5.62
C ASN A 248 0.02 17.36 -5.54
N LYS A 249 0.74 17.89 -4.55
CA LYS A 249 2.17 17.58 -4.34
C LYS A 249 2.40 16.47 -3.33
N ASP A 250 1.36 16.09 -2.59
CA ASP A 250 1.40 15.16 -1.47
C ASP A 250 0.44 13.97 -1.70
N CYS A 251 0.19 13.22 -0.62
CA CYS A 251 -0.66 12.05 -0.58
C CYS A 251 -1.94 12.27 0.25
N ALA A 252 -2.31 13.53 0.52
CA ALA A 252 -3.39 13.84 1.46
C ALA A 252 -4.79 13.55 0.89
N ASP A 253 -4.98 13.80 -0.41
CA ASP A 253 -6.23 13.50 -1.11
C ASP A 253 -6.20 12.08 -1.67
N ARG A 254 -6.87 11.14 -1.00
CA ARG A 254 -6.99 9.75 -1.44
C ARG A 254 -7.47 9.62 -2.89
N ASN A 255 -8.35 10.50 -3.34
CA ASN A 255 -8.92 10.40 -4.67
C ASN A 255 -8.02 11.05 -5.72
N ASN A 256 -7.14 11.99 -5.37
CA ASN A 256 -6.22 12.65 -6.30
C ASN A 256 -4.82 12.88 -5.69
N SER A 257 -4.14 11.82 -5.28
CA SER A 257 -2.79 11.91 -4.70
C SER A 257 -1.70 11.92 -5.76
N ARG A 258 -0.53 12.47 -5.42
CA ARG A 258 0.65 12.34 -6.28
C ARG A 258 1.16 10.91 -6.33
N TYR A 259 1.13 10.21 -5.20
CA TYR A 259 1.63 8.83 -5.09
C TYR A 259 0.55 7.87 -4.61
N TYR A 260 0.64 6.63 -5.06
CA TYR A 260 -0.21 5.52 -4.65
C TYR A 260 0.62 4.26 -4.45
N LEU A 261 0.36 3.53 -3.36
CA LEU A 261 0.81 2.15 -3.23
C LEU A 261 -0.15 1.27 -3.99
N VAL A 262 0.37 0.42 -4.87
CA VAL A 262 -0.44 -0.45 -5.71
C VAL A 262 -0.11 -1.90 -5.42
N VAL A 263 -1.13 -2.67 -5.01
CA VAL A 263 -1.02 -4.08 -4.63
C VAL A 263 -1.70 -4.94 -5.66
N TYR A 264 -0.94 -5.89 -6.23
CA TYR A 264 -1.45 -6.84 -7.22
C TYR A 264 -0.66 -8.15 -7.15
N GLN A 265 -1.22 -9.20 -7.73
CA GLN A 265 -0.68 -10.57 -7.65
C GLN A 265 0.56 -10.71 -8.57
N TYR A 266 1.49 -11.61 -8.24
CA TYR A 266 2.64 -11.89 -9.13
C TYR A 266 2.22 -12.54 -10.45
N VAL A 267 1.11 -13.29 -10.44
CA VAL A 267 0.50 -13.97 -11.59
C VAL A 267 -0.27 -13.04 -12.53
N ASP A 268 -0.10 -11.74 -12.35
CA ASP A 268 -0.87 -10.69 -13.00
C ASP A 268 0.09 -9.67 -13.63
N ARG A 269 -0.20 -9.28 -14.87
CA ARG A 269 0.44 -8.16 -15.53
C ARG A 269 -0.18 -6.85 -15.07
N PHE A 270 0.63 -6.02 -14.43
CA PHE A 270 0.24 -4.67 -14.03
C PHE A 270 -0.01 -3.75 -15.24
N ASN A 271 -1.01 -2.87 -15.11
CA ASN A 271 -1.32 -1.88 -16.15
C ASN A 271 -1.51 -0.48 -15.54
N SER A 272 -0.54 0.41 -15.77
CA SER A 272 -0.58 1.80 -15.30
C SER A 272 -1.74 2.62 -15.87
N ASP A 273 -2.19 2.33 -17.09
CA ASP A 273 -3.34 3.01 -17.68
C ASP A 273 -4.64 2.64 -16.96
N MET A 274 -4.74 1.41 -16.46
CA MET A 274 -5.89 0.96 -15.67
C MET A 274 -5.93 1.65 -14.30
N VAL A 275 -4.77 1.92 -13.68
CA VAL A 275 -4.67 2.79 -12.50
C VAL A 275 -5.17 4.20 -12.83
N GLY A 276 -4.71 4.77 -13.95
CA GLY A 276 -5.16 6.09 -14.40
C GLY A 276 -6.67 6.20 -14.57
N ARG A 277 -7.31 5.18 -15.17
CA ARG A 277 -8.77 5.11 -15.32
C ARG A 277 -9.48 5.00 -13.98
N ALA A 278 -9.01 4.12 -13.08
CA ALA A 278 -9.60 3.94 -11.77
C ALA A 278 -9.59 5.25 -10.95
N ILE A 279 -8.48 5.99 -10.97
CA ILE A 279 -8.39 7.28 -10.29
C ILE A 279 -9.21 8.35 -11.03
N GLN A 280 -9.25 8.34 -12.35
CA GLN A 280 -10.11 9.25 -13.12
C GLN A 280 -11.59 9.09 -12.76
N GLU A 281 -12.09 7.86 -12.59
CA GLU A 281 -13.47 7.56 -12.20
C GLU A 281 -13.85 8.15 -10.83
N LEU A 282 -12.88 8.27 -9.92
CA LEU A 282 -13.07 8.91 -8.61
C LEU A 282 -13.09 10.45 -8.68
N ASN A 283 -12.77 11.04 -9.83
CA ASN A 283 -12.67 12.49 -10.01
C ASN A 283 -13.44 12.98 -11.24
N PRO A 284 -14.79 12.92 -11.21
CA PRO A 284 -15.61 13.44 -12.29
C PRO A 284 -15.29 14.92 -12.56
N GLY A 285 -15.17 15.29 -13.83
CA GLY A 285 -14.83 16.64 -14.28
C GLY A 285 -13.33 16.89 -14.51
N MET A 286 -12.44 16.03 -14.02
CA MET A 286 -11.01 16.13 -14.33
C MET A 286 -10.69 15.51 -15.69
N GLY A 287 -9.92 16.23 -16.51
CA GLY A 287 -9.49 15.75 -17.82
C GLY A 287 -8.48 14.61 -17.74
N LYS A 288 -8.61 13.59 -18.62
CA LYS A 288 -7.73 12.40 -18.70
C LYS A 288 -6.22 12.71 -18.65
N LYS A 289 -5.79 13.84 -19.21
CA LYS A 289 -4.38 14.29 -19.24
C LYS A 289 -3.77 14.52 -17.84
N LYS A 290 -4.59 14.62 -16.78
CA LYS A 290 -4.15 14.78 -15.39
C LYS A 290 -3.71 13.47 -14.73
N PHE A 291 -3.91 12.33 -15.38
CA PHE A 291 -3.60 11.02 -14.83
C PHE A 291 -2.53 10.35 -15.69
N ASN A 292 -1.25 10.61 -15.37
CA ASN A 292 -0.10 10.01 -16.02
C ASN A 292 0.74 9.27 -14.99
N PHE A 293 0.39 8.00 -14.80
CA PHE A 293 0.95 7.13 -13.79
C PHE A 293 2.21 6.41 -14.30
N ARG A 294 3.29 6.50 -13.52
CA ARG A 294 4.57 5.81 -13.75
C ARG A 294 5.04 5.16 -12.47
N LEU A 295 5.92 4.16 -12.56
CA LEU A 295 6.64 3.69 -11.37
C LEU A 295 7.47 4.86 -10.83
N ALA A 296 7.40 5.07 -9.51
CA ALA A 296 8.25 6.05 -8.86
C ALA A 296 9.72 5.66 -8.99
N ASP A 297 10.60 6.66 -9.00
CA ASP A 297 12.04 6.43 -8.93
C ASP A 297 12.38 5.60 -7.67
N PRO A 298 13.30 4.61 -7.75
CA PRO A 298 13.63 3.76 -6.61
C PRO A 298 14.05 4.51 -5.34
N ALA A 299 14.81 5.60 -5.47
CA ALA A 299 15.27 6.38 -4.31
C ALA A 299 14.11 7.15 -3.66
N GLU A 300 13.21 7.71 -4.47
CA GLU A 300 12.01 8.37 -3.94
C GLU A 300 11.04 7.35 -3.35
N ALA A 301 10.91 6.16 -3.95
CA ALA A 301 10.10 5.07 -3.41
C ALA A 301 10.61 4.61 -2.04
N GLU A 302 11.92 4.42 -1.89
CA GLU A 302 12.53 4.05 -0.61
C GLU A 302 12.35 5.14 0.44
N LYS A 303 12.55 6.41 0.07
CA LYS A 303 12.34 7.55 0.96
C LYS A 303 10.89 7.66 1.45
N LEU A 304 9.90 7.50 0.56
CA LEU A 304 8.48 7.68 0.89
C LEU A 304 7.90 6.46 1.64
N THR A 305 8.35 5.25 1.30
CA THR A 305 7.91 4.02 1.98
C THR A 305 8.68 3.76 3.26
N GLY A 306 9.93 4.23 3.35
CA GLY A 306 10.86 3.97 4.44
C GLY A 306 11.61 2.64 4.30
N VAL A 307 11.42 1.90 3.21
CA VAL A 307 12.05 0.58 3.00
C VAL A 307 12.45 0.36 1.55
N ARG A 308 13.49 -0.44 1.33
CA ARG A 308 13.93 -0.84 0.00
C ARG A 308 12.92 -1.72 -0.74
N SER A 309 13.10 -1.85 -2.05
CA SER A 309 12.31 -2.76 -2.89
C SER A 309 12.32 -4.21 -2.36
N GLY A 310 11.20 -4.91 -2.49
CA GLY A 310 10.99 -6.27 -1.95
C GLY A 310 10.58 -6.31 -0.46
N ALA A 311 10.76 -5.23 0.28
CA ALA A 311 10.34 -5.13 1.68
C ALA A 311 9.03 -4.36 1.89
N VAL A 312 8.53 -3.69 0.84
CA VAL A 312 7.40 -2.74 0.93
C VAL A 312 6.10 -3.44 1.34
N ALA A 313 5.62 -3.08 2.55
CA ALA A 313 4.25 -3.33 2.99
C ALA A 313 3.34 -2.19 2.48
N PRO A 314 2.07 -2.46 2.13
CA PRO A 314 1.13 -1.44 1.70
C PRO A 314 0.52 -0.63 2.87
N PHE A 315 1.24 -0.52 4.00
CA PHE A 315 0.82 0.15 5.22
C PHE A 315 2.06 0.51 6.05
N GLY A 316 1.87 1.37 7.06
CA GLY A 316 2.96 1.76 7.98
C GLY A 316 4.17 2.40 7.30
N THR A 317 3.97 3.05 6.14
CA THR A 317 5.01 3.76 5.40
C THR A 317 5.45 5.05 6.10
N ALA A 318 6.62 5.59 5.71
CA ALA A 318 7.19 6.80 6.32
C ALA A 318 6.23 8.01 6.28
N ILE A 319 5.45 8.13 5.20
CA ILE A 319 4.27 9.01 5.13
C ILE A 319 3.02 8.17 4.84
N PRO A 320 1.81 8.61 5.21
CA PRO A 320 0.58 7.95 4.77
C PRO A 320 0.42 8.05 3.25
N ILE A 321 0.31 6.92 2.55
CA ILE A 321 0.13 6.86 1.09
C ILE A 321 -1.16 6.06 0.80
N PRO A 322 -2.09 6.60 0.01
CA PRO A 322 -3.29 5.87 -0.41
C PRO A 322 -2.95 4.56 -1.14
N VAL A 323 -3.76 3.54 -0.88
CA VAL A 323 -3.55 2.20 -1.43
C VAL A 323 -4.59 1.90 -2.50
N ILE A 324 -4.14 1.29 -3.60
CA ILE A 324 -4.98 0.66 -4.61
C ILE A 324 -4.72 -0.85 -4.56
N VAL A 325 -5.78 -1.64 -4.40
CA VAL A 325 -5.74 -3.10 -4.37
C VAL A 325 -6.38 -3.62 -5.66
N SER A 326 -5.70 -4.55 -6.33
CA SER A 326 -6.28 -5.21 -7.50
C SER A 326 -7.53 -5.99 -7.12
N ILE A 327 -8.58 -5.85 -7.92
CA ILE A 327 -9.83 -6.62 -7.82
C ILE A 327 -9.58 -8.15 -7.88
N GLY A 328 -8.44 -8.61 -8.38
CA GLY A 328 -8.06 -10.03 -8.34
C GLY A 328 -7.87 -10.55 -6.91
N ILE A 329 -7.33 -9.71 -6.01
CA ILE A 329 -7.06 -10.07 -4.62
C ILE A 329 -8.36 -10.31 -3.84
N THR A 330 -9.44 -9.59 -4.16
CA THR A 330 -10.75 -9.79 -3.51
C THR A 330 -11.45 -11.09 -3.91
N LYS A 331 -10.91 -11.80 -4.90
CA LYS A 331 -11.43 -13.08 -5.41
C LYS A 331 -10.65 -14.29 -4.90
N LEU A 332 -9.66 -14.09 -4.03
CA LEU A 332 -8.86 -15.16 -3.47
C LEU A 332 -9.69 -16.05 -2.54
N ALA A 333 -9.38 -17.35 -2.56
CA ALA A 333 -9.96 -18.35 -1.67
C ALA A 333 -8.82 -19.22 -1.11
N PRO A 334 -8.51 -19.14 0.20
CA PRO A 334 -9.05 -18.20 1.20
C PRO A 334 -8.78 -16.72 0.87
N PRO A 335 -9.52 -15.75 1.46
CA PRO A 335 -9.40 -14.32 1.16
C PRO A 335 -8.18 -13.69 1.84
N THR A 336 -7.01 -14.28 1.66
CA THR A 336 -5.74 -13.83 2.25
C THR A 336 -4.70 -13.61 1.17
N PHE A 337 -3.74 -12.73 1.42
CA PHE A 337 -2.67 -12.46 0.47
C PHE A 337 -1.37 -12.12 1.19
N TYR A 338 -0.25 -12.26 0.47
CA TYR A 338 1.09 -12.12 1.02
C TYR A 338 1.85 -10.98 0.34
N VAL A 339 2.45 -10.08 1.13
CA VAL A 339 3.21 -8.90 0.68
C VAL A 339 4.52 -8.75 1.46
N GLY A 340 5.34 -7.74 1.13
CA GLY A 340 6.53 -7.40 1.92
C GLY A 340 6.18 -7.02 3.36
N GLY A 341 7.05 -7.38 4.31
CA GLY A 341 6.83 -7.19 5.75
C GLY A 341 7.83 -6.24 6.42
N GLY A 342 8.37 -5.26 5.69
CA GLY A 342 9.33 -4.28 6.21
C GLY A 342 10.79 -4.72 6.15
N HIS A 343 11.05 -6.00 5.88
CA HIS A 343 12.37 -6.54 5.58
C HIS A 343 12.31 -7.46 4.35
N VAL A 344 13.41 -7.64 3.63
CA VAL A 344 13.43 -8.52 2.43
C VAL A 344 13.18 -9.98 2.78
N ASP A 345 13.56 -10.39 3.98
CA ASP A 345 13.36 -11.75 4.51
C ASP A 345 12.11 -11.84 5.40
N CYS A 346 11.29 -10.81 5.46
CA CYS A 346 10.03 -10.81 6.20
C CYS A 346 8.85 -10.54 5.26
N LYS A 347 7.79 -11.32 5.38
CA LYS A 347 6.54 -11.20 4.61
C LYS A 347 5.36 -11.03 5.57
N CYS A 348 4.30 -10.39 5.09
CA CYS A 348 3.06 -10.28 5.84
C CYS A 348 1.95 -11.06 5.15
N ARG A 349 1.27 -11.93 5.89
CA ARG A 349 -0.04 -12.48 5.51
C ARG A 349 -1.13 -11.51 6.00
N LEU A 350 -2.02 -11.12 5.10
CA LEU A 350 -3.10 -10.17 5.36
C LEU A 350 -4.45 -10.80 5.00
N ASP A 351 -5.48 -10.52 5.80
CA ASP A 351 -6.87 -10.72 5.38
C ASP A 351 -7.29 -9.59 4.43
N ALA A 352 -7.86 -9.96 3.27
CA ALA A 352 -8.22 -9.00 2.23
C ALA A 352 -9.31 -8.02 2.70
N ALA A 353 -10.35 -8.51 3.39
CA ALA A 353 -11.47 -7.68 3.81
C ALA A 353 -11.07 -6.74 4.95
N GLU A 354 -10.33 -7.23 5.95
CA GLU A 354 -9.78 -6.42 7.02
C GLU A 354 -8.85 -5.34 6.46
N PHE A 355 -7.92 -5.72 5.59
CA PHE A 355 -6.98 -4.77 4.99
C PHE A 355 -7.68 -3.68 4.21
N ILE A 356 -8.61 -4.02 3.32
CA ILE A 356 -9.36 -3.03 2.52
C ILE A 356 -10.12 -2.05 3.42
N ARG A 357 -10.77 -2.56 4.48
CA ARG A 357 -11.50 -1.74 5.44
C ARG A 357 -10.59 -0.81 6.23
N VAL A 358 -9.50 -1.34 6.80
CA VAL A 358 -8.59 -0.58 7.69
C VAL A 358 -7.77 0.44 6.90
N SER A 359 -7.24 0.05 5.74
CA SER A 359 -6.45 0.95 4.88
C SER A 359 -7.30 1.92 4.06
N ASN A 360 -8.63 1.74 4.04
CA ASN A 360 -9.55 2.44 3.14
C ASN A 360 -9.10 2.33 1.67
N ALA A 361 -8.63 1.16 1.25
CA ALA A 361 -8.06 0.96 -0.08
C ALA A 361 -9.07 1.21 -1.22
N ILE A 362 -8.58 1.69 -2.36
CA ILE A 362 -9.34 1.72 -3.61
C ILE A 362 -9.24 0.32 -4.24
N VAL A 363 -10.38 -0.35 -4.44
CA VAL A 363 -10.41 -1.65 -5.12
C VAL A 363 -10.75 -1.43 -6.59
N ALA A 364 -9.84 -1.80 -7.50
CA ALA A 364 -10.00 -1.52 -8.92
C ALA A 364 -9.40 -2.61 -9.83
N PRO A 365 -9.90 -2.78 -11.07
CA PRO A 365 -9.26 -3.62 -12.07
C PRO A 365 -8.00 -2.91 -12.57
N ILE A 366 -6.84 -3.21 -11.99
CA ILE A 366 -5.54 -2.56 -12.30
C ILE A 366 -4.48 -3.52 -12.87
N SER A 367 -4.86 -4.79 -13.02
CA SER A 367 -4.04 -5.84 -13.57
C SER A 367 -4.86 -6.78 -14.44
N VAL A 368 -4.17 -7.52 -15.29
CA VAL A 368 -4.74 -8.59 -16.12
C VAL A 368 -3.97 -9.86 -15.79
N PRO A 369 -4.64 -11.01 -15.55
CA PRO A 369 -3.96 -12.28 -15.34
C PRO A 369 -3.00 -12.57 -16.48
N LEU A 370 -1.83 -13.12 -16.14
CA LEU A 370 -0.87 -13.62 -17.12
C LEU A 370 -1.46 -14.83 -17.86
N THR A 371 -1.05 -14.98 -19.12
CA THR A 371 -1.29 -16.19 -19.92
C THR A 371 -0.54 -17.39 -19.32
N ASP A 372 -0.94 -18.61 -19.68
CA ASP A 372 -0.28 -19.81 -19.16
C ASP A 372 1.20 -19.85 -19.60
N GLU A 373 1.51 -19.40 -20.81
CA GLU A 373 2.88 -19.29 -21.33
C GLU A 373 3.71 -18.24 -20.56
N GLU A 374 3.12 -17.10 -20.19
CA GLU A 374 3.78 -16.10 -19.36
C GLU A 374 3.97 -16.59 -17.91
N LEU A 375 3.05 -17.41 -17.39
CA LEU A 375 3.14 -18.01 -16.07
C LEU A 375 4.28 -19.01 -15.98
N GLU A 376 4.46 -19.87 -16.99
CA GLU A 376 5.56 -20.83 -17.07
C GLU A 376 6.92 -20.10 -16.99
N GLN A 377 7.08 -18.99 -17.69
CA GLN A 377 8.33 -18.20 -17.69
C GLN A 377 8.71 -17.56 -16.34
N ILE A 378 7.74 -17.35 -15.45
CA ILE A 378 7.99 -16.77 -14.11
C ILE A 378 7.90 -17.79 -12.97
N ALA A 379 7.36 -18.98 -13.29
CA ALA A 379 7.20 -20.11 -12.39
C ALA A 379 8.46 -20.98 -12.32
N ASP A 380 9.28 -20.95 -13.36
CA ASP A 380 10.63 -21.53 -13.41
C ASP A 380 11.68 -20.52 -12.95
#